data_AF-A0A452ZUP4-F1
#
_entry.id   AF-A0A452ZUP4-F1
#
_cell.length_a   1.000
_cell.length_b   1.000
_cell.length_c   1.000
_cell.angle_alpha   90.00
_cell.angle_beta   90.00
_cell.angle_gamma   90.00
#
_symmetry.space_group_name_H-M   'P 1'
#
loop_
_entity.id
_entity.type
_entity.pdbx_description
1 polymer ?
#
loop_
_entity_poly.entity_id
_entity_poly.type
_entity_poly.pdbx_seq_one_letter_code
_entity_poly.pdbx_strand_id
1 'polypeptide(L)'
;MHVPRKRFTDFAMVRKEIADETDRQTGHGKGISSVPIHLSIFSPNVVNLTLIDLPGLTKVAVEGQPESIVQEIENMVRAFIEK
;
A
#
# COMPACT_ATOMS: atom_id res chain seq x y z
N MET A 1 2.14 5.88 12.20
CA MET A 1 2.02 4.47 12.64
C MET A 1 0.56 4.20 12.92
N HIS A 2 -0.08 3.38 12.08
CA HIS A 2 -1.54 3.33 11.95
C HIS A 2 -2.31 2.71 13.13
N VAL A 3 -1.61 2.06 14.06
CA VAL A 3 -2.06 1.91 15.45
C VAL A 3 -0.83 2.03 16.36
N PRO A 4 -0.58 3.18 17.00
CA PRO A 4 0.63 3.36 17.79
C PRO A 4 0.70 2.29 18.89
N ARG A 5 1.85 1.60 19.00
CA ARG A 5 2.16 0.60 20.04
C ARG A 5 1.41 -0.73 19.96
N LYS A 6 0.59 -0.99 18.93
CA LYS A 6 -0.02 -2.30 18.73
C LYS A 6 0.93 -3.23 17.98
N ARG A 7 1.30 -4.35 18.60
CA ARG A 7 2.06 -5.42 17.95
C ARG A 7 1.08 -6.49 17.50
N PHE A 8 1.19 -6.88 16.24
CA PHE A 8 0.42 -7.98 15.68
C PHE A 8 1.31 -9.22 15.65
N THR A 9 0.82 -10.33 16.21
CA THR A 9 1.47 -11.65 16.16
C THR A 9 0.79 -12.59 15.17
N ASP A 10 -0.41 -12.23 14.71
CA ASP A 10 -1.17 -12.96 13.70
C ASP A 10 -1.13 -12.20 12.37
N PHE A 11 -0.63 -12.86 11.33
CA PHE A 11 -0.57 -12.32 9.98
C PHE A 11 -1.95 -12.05 9.37
N ALA A 12 -3.01 -12.77 9.78
CA ALA A 12 -4.36 -12.46 9.33
C ALA A 12 -4.81 -11.08 9.80
N MET A 13 -4.46 -10.70 11.04
CA MET A 13 -4.73 -9.37 11.57
C MET A 13 -3.88 -8.29 10.89
N VAL A 14 -2.63 -8.59 10.53
CA VAL A 14 -1.80 -7.67 9.74
C VAL A 14 -2.43 -7.38 8.38
N ARG A 15 -2.89 -8.42 7.66
CA ARG A 15 -3.58 -8.25 6.37
C ARG A 15 -4.84 -7.41 6.50
N LYS A 16 -5.63 -7.66 7.55
CA LYS A 16 -6.84 -6.89 7.82
C LYS A 16 -6.51 -5.42 8.08
N GLU A 17 -5.52 -5.13 8.90
CA GLU A 17 -5.10 -3.75 9.20
C GLU A 17 -4.62 -3.01 7.93
N ILE A 18 -3.88 -3.68 7.04
CA ILE A 18 -3.47 -3.09 5.74
C ILE A 18 -4.70 -2.73 4.90
N ALA A 19 -5.71 -3.62 4.84
CA ALA A 19 -6.95 -3.37 4.10
C ALA A 19 -7.75 -2.23 4.72
N ASP A 20 -7.96 -2.26 6.04
CA ASP A 20 -8.67 -1.21 6.78
C ASP A 20 -7.98 0.16 6.62
N GLU A 21 -6.64 0.18 6.62
CA GLU A 21 -5.88 1.41 6.38
C GLU A 21 -6.01 1.93 4.95
N THR A 22 -5.97 1.03 3.97
CA THR A 22 -6.15 1.38 2.56
C THR A 22 -7.52 2.02 2.36
N ASP A 23 -8.59 1.35 2.83
CA ASP A 23 -9.96 1.85 2.75
C ASP A 23 -10.14 3.20 3.45
N ARG A 24 -9.44 3.42 4.57
CA ARG A 24 -9.48 4.69 5.30
C ARG A 24 -8.87 5.85 4.50
N GLN A 25 -7.87 5.60 3.67
CA GLN A 25 -7.21 6.61 2.83
C GLN A 25 -7.92 6.81 1.50
N THR A 26 -8.36 5.73 0.85
CA THR A 26 -8.92 5.77 -0.51
C THR A 26 -10.46 5.82 -0.52
N GLY A 27 -11.11 5.63 0.62
CA GLY A 27 -12.53 5.31 0.71
C GLY A 27 -12.84 3.88 0.23
N HIS A 28 -14.12 3.48 0.28
CA HIS A 28 -14.59 2.16 -0.17
C HIS A 28 -14.72 2.04 -1.71
N GLY A 29 -13.76 2.59 -2.46
CA GLY A 29 -13.75 2.64 -3.93
C GLY A 29 -12.45 2.13 -4.54
N LYS A 30 -12.34 2.18 -5.88
CA LYS A 30 -11.15 1.77 -6.64
C LYS A 30 -10.07 2.87 -6.71
N GLY A 31 -10.05 3.75 -5.71
CA GLY A 31 -9.10 4.85 -5.61
C GLY A 31 -7.71 4.37 -5.21
N ILE A 32 -6.71 5.24 -5.37
CA ILE A 32 -5.35 5.01 -4.87
C ILE A 32 -4.94 6.17 -3.97
N SER A 33 -3.95 5.93 -3.12
CA SER A 33 -3.32 6.97 -2.30
C SER A 33 -1.81 6.86 -2.44
N SER A 34 -1.14 8.00 -2.55
CA SER A 34 0.32 8.09 -2.54
C SER A 34 0.92 8.06 -1.13
N VAL A 35 0.07 8.03 -0.09
CA VAL A 35 0.50 7.95 1.31
C VAL A 35 0.92 6.50 1.63
N PRO A 36 2.18 6.24 1.99
CA PRO A 36 2.67 4.90 2.23
C PRO A 36 2.18 4.33 3.57
N ILE A 37 1.88 3.03 3.59
CA ILE A 37 1.63 2.26 4.82
C ILE A 37 2.96 1.64 5.28
N HIS A 38 3.51 2.16 6.38
CA HIS A 38 4.76 1.63 6.94
C HIS A 38 4.51 0.45 7.88
N LEU A 39 5.09 -0.71 7.55
CA LEU A 39 5.07 -1.92 8.37
C LEU A 39 6.50 -2.34 8.75
N SER A 40 6.69 -2.74 10.01
CA SER A 40 7.94 -3.34 10.49
C SER A 40 7.66 -4.75 11.00
N ILE A 41 8.23 -5.75 10.31
CA ILE A 41 8.11 -7.16 10.67
C ILE A 41 9.40 -7.59 11.35
N PHE A 42 9.27 -8.24 12.50
CA PHE A 42 10.40 -8.77 13.26
C PHE A 42 10.30 -10.29 13.31
N SER A 43 11.36 -10.98 12.90
CA SER A 43 11.48 -12.43 13.01
C SER A 43 12.95 -12.81 13.16
N PRO A 44 13.29 -13.79 14.02
CA PRO A 44 14.67 -14.29 14.11
C PRO A 44 15.11 -15.05 12.85
N ASN A 45 14.16 -15.41 11.97
CA ASN A 45 14.40 -16.24 10.80
C ASN A 45 14.48 -15.45 9.48
N VAL A 46 14.52 -14.11 9.54
CA VAL A 46 14.58 -13.25 8.35
C VAL A 46 15.75 -12.28 8.45
N VAL A 47 16.28 -11.89 7.29
CA VAL A 47 17.31 -10.86 7.18
C VAL A 47 16.69 -9.47 7.14
N ASN A 48 17.50 -8.45 7.43
CA ASN A 48 17.07 -7.05 7.30
C ASN A 48 16.88 -6.69 5.83
N LEU A 49 15.62 -6.52 5.43
CA LEU A 49 15.23 -6.13 4.08
C LEU A 49 14.17 -5.04 4.14
N THR A 50 14.22 -4.13 3.17
CA THR A 50 13.13 -3.19 2.90
C THR A 50 12.46 -3.63 1.61
N LEU A 51 11.17 -3.96 1.70
CA LEU A 51 10.33 -4.29 0.56
C LEU A 51 9.31 -3.17 0.38
N ILE A 52 9.04 -2.82 -0.87
CA ILE A 52 8.03 -1.84 -1.25
C ILE A 52 7.02 -2.57 -2.12
N ASP A 53 5.77 -2.58 -1.69
CA ASP A 53 4.64 -3.06 -2.48
C ASP A 53 3.94 -1.86 -3.12
N LEU A 54 3.75 -1.88 -4.43
CA LEU A 54 3.25 -0.76 -5.22
C LEU A 54 1.99 -1.18 -5.97
N PRO A 55 1.05 -0.25 -6.25
CA PRO A 55 -0.13 -0.57 -7.04
C PRO A 55 0.23 -1.14 -8.42
N GLY A 56 -0.56 -2.11 -8.88
CA GLY A 56 -0.34 -2.73 -10.19
C GLY A 56 -0.53 -1.72 -11.33
N LEU A 57 0.40 -1.72 -12.29
CA LEU A 57 0.27 -0.91 -13.50
C LEU A 57 -0.97 -1.34 -14.29
N THR A 58 -1.92 -0.42 -14.47
CA THR A 58 -3.08 -0.60 -15.35
C THR A 58 -2.93 0.22 -16.62
N LYS A 59 -3.43 -0.27 -17.76
CA LYS A 59 -3.45 0.47 -19.03
C LYS A 59 -4.79 1.16 -19.30
N VAL A 60 -5.83 0.83 -18.55
CA VAL A 60 -7.19 1.34 -18.77
C VAL A 60 -7.85 1.60 -17.42
N ALA A 61 -8.49 2.76 -17.28
CA ALA A 61 -9.34 3.06 -16.12
C ALA A 61 -10.60 2.19 -16.18
N VAL A 62 -10.90 1.48 -15.10
CA VAL A 62 -12.18 0.75 -15.01
C VAL A 62 -13.28 1.66 -14.49
N GLU A 63 -14.54 1.29 -14.73
CA GLU A 63 -15.69 2.04 -14.22
C GLU A 63 -15.56 2.33 -12.72
N GLY A 64 -15.67 3.62 -12.36
CA GLY A 64 -15.46 4.15 -11.02
C GLY A 64 -14.05 4.68 -10.71
N GLN A 65 -13.11 4.65 -11.66
CA GLN A 65 -11.79 5.28 -11.52
C GLN A 65 -11.69 6.59 -12.31
N PRO A 66 -10.88 7.57 -11.86
CA PRO A 66 -10.58 8.75 -12.66
C PRO A 66 -9.75 8.36 -13.89
N GLU A 67 -9.88 9.11 -14.99
CA GLU A 67 -9.06 8.89 -16.20
C GLU A 67 -7.55 9.07 -15.92
N SER A 68 -7.20 9.87 -14.92
CA SER A 68 -5.82 10.10 -14.45
C SER A 68 -5.19 8.92 -13.73
N ILE A 69 -5.95 7.88 -13.37
CA ILE A 69 -5.48 6.79 -12.50
C ILE A 69 -4.22 6.09 -13.04
N VAL A 70 -4.14 5.92 -14.35
CA VAL A 70 -2.98 5.29 -15.01
C VAL A 70 -1.72 6.12 -14.79
N GLN A 71 -1.82 7.44 -15.00
CA GLN A 71 -0.71 8.36 -14.82
C GLN A 71 -0.31 8.47 -13.34
N GLU A 72 -1.28 8.47 -12.43
CA GLU A 72 -1.01 8.54 -10.99
C GLU A 72 -0.27 7.29 -10.49
N ILE A 73 -0.67 6.09 -10.93
CA ILE A 73 0.04 4.84 -10.61
C ILE A 73 1.45 4.87 -11.21
N GLU A 74 1.60 5.28 -12.47
CA GLU A 74 2.92 5.37 -13.11
C GLU A 74 3.85 6.33 -12.36
N ASN A 75 3.36 7.51 -12.00
CA ASN A 75 4.13 8.49 -11.23
C ASN A 75 4.53 7.95 -9.86
N MET A 76 3.63 7.22 -9.19
CA MET A 76 3.92 6.58 -7.91
C MET A 76 5.04 5.55 -8.05
N VAL A 77 4.95 4.67 -9.05
CA VAL A 77 6.00 3.67 -9.30
C VAL A 77 7.33 4.35 -9.61
N ARG A 78 7.33 5.34 -10.50
CA ARG A 78 8.54 6.13 -10.87
C ARG A 78 9.20 6.77 -9.66
N ALA A 79 8.45 7.35 -8.74
CA ALA A 79 8.99 7.98 -7.53
C ALA A 79 9.80 7.03 -6.61
N PHE A 80 9.58 5.71 -6.71
CA PHE A 80 10.33 4.72 -5.92
C PHE A 80 11.45 4.01 -6.70
N ILE A 81 11.40 4.01 -8.04
CA ILE A 81 12.39 3.33 -8.89
C ILE A 81 13.41 4.30 -9.51
N GLU A 82 13.02 5.55 -9.79
CA GLU A 82 13.91 6.60 -10.28
C GLU A 82 14.61 7.23 -9.08
N LYS A 83 15.94 7.21 -9.12
CA LYS A 83 16.82 7.66 -8.04
C LYS A 83 17.71 8.80 -8.52
#